data_AF-A0A523J682-F1
#
_entry.id   AF-A0A523J682-F1
#
_cell.length_a   1.000
_cell.length_b   1.000
_cell.length_c   1.000
_cell.angle_alpha   90.00
_cell.angle_beta   90.00
_cell.angle_gamma   90.00
#
_symmetry.space_group_name_H-M   'P 1'
#
loop_
_entity.id
_entity.type
_entity.pdbx_description
1 polymer ?
#
loop_
_entity_poly.entity_id
_entity_poly.type
_entity_poly.pdbx_seq_one_letter_code
_entity_poly.pdbx_strand_id
1 'polypeptide(L)'
;MDYQAKYQEIIEQLKNDIRPQVQLSGEDIAVLQQNWRNLDEEGLKKILCILDHSKSLHGEFAPLIIETLEGDYSPEVLIFALGSSQRHIIAKCGIDGVRVPIEFVEALRKLLNHNDAEVLEWDLRIIEQIGSRGLILKEDVIRAKPSILGALNPHKKAARQIITMLEKRWHR
;
A
#
# COMPACT_ATOMS: atom_id res chain seq x y z
N MET A 1 -2.20 -23.35 2.21
CA MET A 1 -3.11 -22.59 3.10
C MET A 1 -4.52 -22.51 2.53
N ASP A 2 -5.55 -22.56 3.38
CA ASP A 2 -6.87 -21.99 3.06
C ASP A 2 -6.85 -20.49 3.42
N TYR A 3 -6.64 -19.63 2.42
CA TYR A 3 -6.56 -18.18 2.63
C TYR A 3 -7.93 -17.56 2.97
N GLN A 4 -9.04 -18.20 2.60
CA GLN A 4 -10.38 -17.73 2.98
C GLN A 4 -10.58 -17.89 4.48
N ALA A 5 -10.28 -19.07 5.03
CA ALA A 5 -10.36 -19.32 6.46
C ALA A 5 -9.41 -18.40 7.24
N LYS A 6 -8.18 -18.21 6.75
CA LYS A 6 -7.19 -17.34 7.40
C LYS A 6 -7.64 -15.87 7.40
N TYR A 7 -8.21 -15.39 6.30
CA TYR A 7 -8.78 -14.05 6.22
C TYR A 7 -9.91 -13.86 7.22
N GLN A 8 -10.86 -14.80 7.33
CA GLN A 8 -11.94 -14.70 8.31
C GLN A 8 -11.44 -14.68 9.75
N GLU A 9 -10.40 -15.46 10.06
CA GLU A 9 -9.74 -15.43 11.38
C GLU A 9 -9.16 -14.04 11.71
N ILE A 10 -8.53 -13.39 10.73
CA ILE A 10 -8.00 -12.02 10.86
C ILE A 10 -9.14 -11.03 11.12
N ILE A 11 -10.21 -11.09 10.33
CA ILE A 11 -11.36 -10.20 10.47
C ILE A 11 -12.01 -10.35 11.84
N GLU A 12 -12.14 -11.58 12.35
CA GLU A 12 -12.70 -11.82 13.67
C GLU A 12 -11.81 -11.28 14.78
N GLN A 13 -10.49 -11.41 14.68
CA GLN A 13 -9.56 -10.80 15.62
C GLN A 13 -9.69 -9.26 15.63
N LEU A 14 -9.72 -8.63 14.45
CA LEU A 14 -9.87 -7.18 14.31
C LEU A 14 -11.18 -6.67 14.92
N LYS A 15 -12.30 -7.38 14.74
CA LYS A 15 -13.59 -7.04 15.36
C LYS A 15 -13.55 -7.07 16.89
N ASN A 16 -12.66 -7.86 17.47
CA ASN A 16 -12.45 -7.98 18.90
C ASN A 16 -11.33 -7.07 19.42
N ASP A 17 -10.90 -6.07 18.63
CA ASP A 17 -9.78 -5.16 18.91
C ASP A 17 -8.44 -5.90 19.16
N ILE A 18 -8.30 -7.12 18.63
CA ILE A 18 -7.08 -7.92 18.70
C ILE A 18 -6.26 -7.69 17.45
N ARG A 19 -5.00 -7.25 17.62
CA ARG A 19 -4.06 -7.10 16.50
C ARG A 19 -3.63 -8.48 15.99
N PRO A 20 -3.95 -8.87 14.75
CA PRO A 20 -3.57 -10.18 14.24
C PRO A 20 -2.06 -10.29 14.01
N GLN A 21 -1.53 -11.50 14.16
CA GLN A 21 -0.11 -11.83 14.00
C GLN A 21 0.03 -13.11 13.17
N VAL A 22 -0.21 -13.00 11.87
CA VAL A 22 -0.26 -14.17 10.98
C VAL A 22 1.13 -14.71 10.72
N GLN A 23 1.36 -15.97 11.08
CA GLN A 23 2.58 -16.68 10.71
C GLN A 23 2.36 -17.38 9.37
N LEU A 24 3.20 -17.06 8.38
CA LEU A 24 3.23 -17.74 7.09
C LEU A 24 4.41 -18.70 7.05
N SER A 25 4.16 -19.95 6.63
CA SER A 25 5.21 -20.92 6.31
C SER A 25 5.75 -20.71 4.90
N GLY A 26 6.87 -21.35 4.56
CA GLY A 26 7.41 -21.35 3.18
C GLY A 26 6.42 -21.89 2.15
N GLU A 27 5.65 -22.91 2.52
CA GLU A 27 4.59 -23.47 1.67
C GLU A 27 3.45 -22.49 1.46
N ASP A 28 3.04 -21.77 2.51
CA ASP A 28 1.99 -20.75 2.39
C ASP A 28 2.41 -19.63 1.44
N ILE A 29 3.66 -19.16 1.57
CA ILE A 29 4.22 -18.12 0.69
C ILE A 29 4.19 -18.59 -0.77
N ALA A 30 4.68 -19.81 -1.05
CA ALA A 30 4.68 -20.35 -2.41
C ALA A 30 3.27 -20.45 -3.00
N VAL A 31 2.30 -20.93 -2.20
CA VAL A 31 0.90 -21.02 -2.62
C VAL A 31 0.31 -19.64 -2.91
N LEU A 32 0.56 -18.64 -2.07
CA LEU A 32 0.06 -17.28 -2.28
C LEU A 32 0.66 -16.65 -3.54
N GLN A 33 1.96 -16.79 -3.78
CA GLN A 33 2.62 -16.27 -4.97
C GLN A 33 2.10 -16.93 -6.25
N GLN A 34 1.91 -18.26 -6.24
CA GLN A 34 1.43 -19.00 -7.40
C GLN A 34 -0.01 -18.60 -7.79
N ASN A 35 -0.86 -18.32 -6.81
CA ASN A 35 -2.26 -17.99 -7.06
C ASN A 35 -2.49 -16.51 -7.38
N TRP A 36 -1.55 -15.62 -7.05
CA TRP A 36 -1.72 -14.16 -7.16
C TRP A 36 -2.39 -13.68 -8.45
N ARG A 37 -1.92 -14.18 -9.60
CA ARG A 37 -2.40 -13.77 -10.94
C ARG A 37 -3.68 -14.45 -11.40
N ASN A 38 -4.12 -15.49 -10.70
CA ASN A 38 -5.27 -16.31 -11.07
C ASN A 38 -6.50 -16.03 -10.18
N LEU A 39 -6.37 -15.12 -9.22
CA LEU A 39 -7.45 -14.74 -8.32
C LEU A 39 -8.28 -13.60 -8.92
N ASP A 40 -9.55 -13.58 -8.55
CA ASP A 40 -10.38 -12.40 -8.67
C ASP A 40 -9.95 -11.33 -7.65
N GLU A 41 -10.52 -10.14 -7.76
CA GLU A 41 -10.20 -9.04 -6.85
C GLU A 41 -10.49 -9.40 -5.37
N GLU A 42 -11.55 -10.16 -5.11
CA GLU A 42 -11.87 -10.63 -3.75
C GLU A 42 -10.81 -11.56 -3.18
N GLY A 43 -10.32 -12.51 -3.97
CA GLY A 43 -9.21 -13.38 -3.60
C GLY A 43 -7.94 -12.57 -3.34
N LEU A 44 -7.63 -11.63 -4.22
CA LEU A 44 -6.45 -10.77 -4.09
C LEU A 44 -6.50 -9.90 -2.83
N LYS A 45 -7.64 -9.27 -2.53
CA LYS A 45 -7.85 -8.51 -1.28
C LYS A 45 -7.55 -9.33 -0.04
N LYS A 46 -7.99 -10.59 -0.02
CA LYS A 46 -7.75 -11.49 1.13
C LYS A 46 -6.27 -11.78 1.32
N ILE A 47 -5.55 -12.03 0.22
CA ILE A 47 -4.09 -12.23 0.28
C ILE A 47 -3.40 -10.97 0.80
N LEU A 48 -3.74 -9.80 0.26
CA LEU A 48 -3.16 -8.53 0.68
C LEU A 48 -3.43 -8.22 2.16
N CYS A 49 -4.65 -8.52 2.64
CA CYS A 49 -5.00 -8.42 4.06
C CYS A 49 -4.17 -9.36 4.94
N ILE A 50 -3.99 -10.61 4.50
CA ILE A 50 -3.13 -11.58 5.19
C ILE A 50 -1.69 -11.06 5.29
N LEU A 51 -1.17 -10.48 4.21
CA LEU A 51 0.17 -9.89 4.19
C LEU A 51 0.28 -8.70 5.15
N ASP A 52 -0.67 -7.76 5.12
CA ASP A 52 -0.66 -6.59 6.02
C ASP A 52 -0.63 -6.98 7.52
N HIS A 53 -1.21 -8.13 7.85
CA HIS A 53 -1.22 -8.68 9.20
C HIS A 53 -0.22 -9.82 9.45
N SER A 54 0.71 -10.05 8.53
CA SER A 54 1.77 -11.03 8.71
C SER A 54 2.73 -10.60 9.82
N LYS A 55 3.25 -11.55 10.59
CA LYS A 55 4.22 -11.30 11.66
C LYS A 55 5.59 -10.94 11.08
N SER A 56 6.02 -11.69 10.07
CA SER A 56 7.30 -11.52 9.38
C SER A 56 7.19 -10.53 8.22
N LEU A 57 8.33 -10.04 7.73
CA LEU A 57 8.40 -9.28 6.49
C LEU A 57 8.77 -10.20 5.33
N HIS A 58 7.91 -10.23 4.32
CA HIS A 58 8.05 -11.06 3.13
C HIS A 58 8.36 -10.19 1.90
N GLY A 59 9.64 -9.88 1.69
CA GLY A 59 10.10 -9.02 0.59
C GLY A 59 9.91 -9.65 -0.80
N GLU A 60 9.77 -10.97 -0.86
CA GLU A 60 9.48 -11.76 -2.06
C GLU A 60 8.12 -11.43 -2.70
N PHE A 61 7.21 -10.74 -1.98
CA PHE A 61 5.96 -10.25 -2.56
C PHE A 61 6.09 -8.87 -3.20
N ALA A 62 7.22 -8.17 -3.07
CA ALA A 62 7.38 -6.82 -3.60
C ALA A 62 7.04 -6.72 -5.10
N PRO A 63 7.49 -7.63 -6.00
CA PRO A 63 7.14 -7.55 -7.42
C PRO A 63 5.64 -7.71 -7.68
N LEU A 64 4.96 -8.56 -6.91
CA LEU A 64 3.52 -8.82 -7.06
C LEU A 64 2.68 -7.65 -6.54
N ILE A 65 3.09 -7.03 -5.44
CA ILE A 65 2.45 -5.82 -4.92
C ILE A 65 2.62 -4.66 -5.91
N ILE A 66 3.82 -4.49 -6.49
CA ILE A 66 4.06 -3.46 -7.52
C ILE A 66 3.19 -3.74 -8.75
N GLU A 67 3.15 -4.98 -9.24
CA GLU A 67 2.28 -5.40 -10.36
C GLU A 67 0.80 -5.04 -10.08
N THR A 68 0.32 -5.24 -8.85
CA THR A 68 -1.03 -4.83 -8.46
C THR A 68 -1.23 -3.32 -8.45
N LEU A 69 -0.27 -2.54 -7.94
CA LEU A 69 -0.37 -1.07 -7.91
C LEU A 69 -0.31 -0.42 -9.30
N GLU A 70 0.33 -1.09 -10.27
CA GLU A 70 0.41 -0.62 -11.65
C GLU A 70 -0.80 -1.04 -12.51
N GLY A 71 -1.61 -1.98 -12.03
CA GLY A 71 -2.75 -2.53 -12.74
C GLY A 71 -4.01 -1.67 -12.65
N ASP A 72 -5.01 -2.05 -13.45
CA ASP A 72 -6.35 -1.45 -13.43
C ASP A 72 -7.26 -2.26 -12.48
N TYR A 73 -7.08 -2.04 -11.18
CA TYR A 73 -7.84 -2.69 -10.11
C TYR A 73 -8.78 -1.71 -9.42
N SER A 74 -9.80 -2.24 -8.74
CA SER A 74 -10.67 -1.41 -7.91
C SER A 74 -9.90 -0.62 -6.84
N PRO A 75 -10.44 0.55 -6.41
CA PRO A 75 -9.85 1.36 -5.35
C PRO A 75 -9.53 0.56 -4.08
N GLU A 76 -10.41 -0.37 -3.72
CA GLU A 76 -10.25 -1.20 -2.53
C GLU A 76 -9.01 -2.10 -2.63
N VAL A 77 -8.81 -2.80 -3.74
CA VAL A 77 -7.61 -3.61 -3.98
C VAL A 77 -6.34 -2.76 -3.89
N LEU A 78 -6.35 -1.58 -4.50
CA LEU A 78 -5.21 -0.66 -4.48
C LEU A 78 -4.89 -0.19 -3.04
N ILE A 79 -5.90 0.10 -2.22
CA ILE A 79 -5.72 0.46 -0.80
C ILE A 79 -5.09 -0.70 -0.03
N PHE A 80 -5.57 -1.93 -0.21
CA PHE A 80 -4.97 -3.12 0.39
C PHE A 80 -3.51 -3.33 -0.06
N ALA A 81 -3.22 -3.09 -1.34
CA ALA A 81 -1.87 -3.16 -1.88
C ALA A 81 -0.96 -2.08 -1.27
N LEU A 82 -1.42 -0.83 -1.17
CA LEU A 82 -0.70 0.26 -0.51
C LEU A 82 -0.44 -0.07 0.97
N GLY A 83 -1.43 -0.60 1.70
CA GLY A 83 -1.28 -1.07 3.08
C GLY A 83 -0.17 -2.11 3.22
N SER A 84 -0.27 -3.20 2.45
CA SER A 84 0.74 -4.27 2.48
C SER A 84 2.15 -3.80 2.09
N SER A 85 2.26 -2.81 1.20
CA SER A 85 3.55 -2.28 0.74
C SER A 85 4.38 -1.63 1.87
N GLN A 86 3.72 -1.08 2.90
CA GLN A 86 4.41 -0.47 4.05
C GLN A 86 5.31 -1.48 4.75
N ARG A 87 4.82 -2.72 4.91
CA ARG A 87 5.56 -3.81 5.56
C ARG A 87 6.52 -4.48 4.58
N HIS A 88 6.00 -4.91 3.45
CA HIS A 88 6.68 -5.86 2.57
C HIS A 88 7.68 -5.21 1.62
N ILE A 89 7.55 -3.90 1.39
CA ILE A 89 8.48 -3.13 0.56
C ILE A 89 9.26 -2.17 1.45
N ILE A 90 8.57 -1.20 2.09
CA ILE A 90 9.25 -0.09 2.78
C ILE A 90 10.00 -0.58 4.01
N ALA A 91 9.33 -1.21 4.97
CA ALA A 91 9.96 -1.70 6.19
C ALA A 91 11.03 -2.75 5.88
N LYS A 92 10.78 -3.64 4.91
CA LYS A 92 11.77 -4.65 4.50
C LYS A 92 13.04 -4.01 3.94
N CYS A 93 12.92 -3.05 3.02
CA CYS A 93 14.06 -2.30 2.51
C CYS A 93 14.83 -1.59 3.63
N GLY A 94 14.11 -0.99 4.59
CA GLY A 94 14.69 -0.35 5.76
C GLY A 94 15.53 -1.32 6.62
N ILE A 95 15.00 -2.51 6.89
CA ILE A 95 15.73 -3.55 7.65
C ILE A 95 16.94 -4.07 6.89
N ASP A 96 16.81 -4.28 5.58
CA ASP A 96 17.88 -4.82 4.74
C ASP A 96 18.97 -3.78 4.43
N GLY A 97 18.75 -2.50 4.77
CA GLY A 97 19.64 -1.40 4.40
C GLY A 97 19.70 -1.14 2.89
N VAL A 98 18.69 -1.60 2.14
CA VAL A 98 18.59 -1.41 0.69
C VAL A 98 17.61 -0.30 0.35
N ARG A 99 17.72 0.17 -0.89
CA ARG A 99 16.87 1.22 -1.42
C ARG A 99 15.52 0.64 -1.84
N VAL A 100 14.44 1.39 -1.60
CA VAL A 100 13.11 1.09 -2.16
C VAL A 100 13.21 1.02 -3.69
N PRO A 101 12.67 -0.04 -4.34
CA PRO A 101 12.72 -0.22 -5.79
C PRO A 101 12.17 0.99 -6.56
N ILE A 102 12.75 1.30 -7.71
CA ILE A 102 12.29 2.45 -8.51
C ILE A 102 10.93 2.16 -9.14
N GLU A 103 10.67 0.91 -9.50
CA GLU A 103 9.41 0.40 -10.03
C GLU A 103 8.26 0.66 -9.06
N PHE A 104 8.51 0.52 -7.76
CA PHE A 104 7.54 0.90 -6.73
C PHE A 104 7.27 2.40 -6.72
N VAL A 105 8.31 3.23 -6.80
CA VAL A 105 8.16 4.70 -6.84
C VAL A 105 7.38 5.15 -8.08
N GLU A 106 7.61 4.52 -9.23
CA GLU A 106 6.86 4.80 -10.46
C GLU A 106 5.40 4.29 -10.39
N ALA A 107 5.13 3.19 -9.69
CA ALA A 107 3.77 2.76 -9.40
C ALA A 107 3.01 3.81 -8.57
N LEU A 108 3.65 4.37 -7.52
CA LEU A 108 3.08 5.49 -6.74
C LEU A 108 2.84 6.72 -7.62
N ARG A 109 3.77 7.07 -8.52
CA ARG A 109 3.60 8.21 -9.45
C ARG A 109 2.30 8.11 -10.25
N LYS A 110 1.94 6.90 -10.71
CA LYS A 110 0.71 6.68 -11.47
C LYS A 110 -0.54 6.93 -10.60
N LEU A 111 -0.52 6.46 -9.35
CA LEU A 111 -1.64 6.56 -8.42
C LEU A 111 -1.93 7.99 -7.94
N LEU A 112 -0.97 8.91 -8.00
CA LEU A 112 -1.19 10.33 -7.74
C LEU A 112 -2.28 10.98 -8.62
N ASN A 113 -2.58 10.40 -9.78
CA ASN A 113 -3.63 10.87 -10.70
C ASN A 113 -4.90 10.01 -10.63
N HIS A 114 -5.02 9.10 -9.65
CA HIS A 114 -6.17 8.23 -9.53
C HIS A 114 -7.44 9.04 -9.17
N ASN A 115 -8.58 8.64 -9.74
CA ASN A 115 -9.86 9.38 -9.57
C ASN A 115 -10.45 9.23 -8.16
N ASP A 116 -10.14 8.12 -7.49
CA ASP A 116 -10.57 7.85 -6.14
C ASP A 116 -9.74 8.63 -5.11
N ALA A 117 -10.42 9.36 -4.23
CA ALA A 117 -9.77 10.24 -3.26
C ALA A 117 -9.10 9.47 -2.11
N GLU A 118 -9.61 8.30 -1.75
CA GLU A 118 -9.02 7.46 -0.72
C GLU A 118 -7.72 6.84 -1.24
N VAL A 119 -7.70 6.34 -2.48
CA VAL A 119 -6.46 5.86 -3.13
C VAL A 119 -5.39 6.95 -3.12
N LEU A 120 -5.73 8.18 -3.52
CA LEU A 120 -4.80 9.32 -3.48
C LEU A 120 -4.28 9.58 -2.05
N GLU A 121 -5.16 9.54 -1.05
CA GLU A 121 -4.74 9.73 0.35
C GLU A 121 -3.74 8.65 0.76
N TRP A 122 -4.06 7.38 0.52
CA TRP A 122 -3.19 6.26 0.87
C TRP A 122 -1.86 6.33 0.13
N ASP A 123 -1.86 6.63 -1.16
CA ASP A 123 -0.65 6.80 -1.96
C ASP A 123 0.26 7.90 -1.38
N LEU A 124 -0.32 9.06 -1.03
CA LEU A 124 0.41 10.14 -0.38
C LEU A 124 0.99 9.74 0.99
N ARG A 125 0.29 8.90 1.77
CA ARG A 125 0.83 8.35 3.03
C ARG A 125 2.04 7.45 2.76
N ILE A 126 2.00 6.63 1.71
CA ILE A 126 3.14 5.81 1.31
C ILE A 126 4.32 6.67 0.85
N ILE A 127 4.07 7.70 0.04
CA ILE A 127 5.10 8.65 -0.41
C ILE A 127 5.77 9.35 0.77
N GLU A 128 5.00 9.65 1.82
CA GLU A 128 5.53 10.25 3.05
C GLU A 128 6.48 9.30 3.80
N GLN A 129 6.15 7.99 3.82
CA GLN A 129 6.93 6.95 4.50
C GLN A 129 8.25 6.60 3.78
N ILE A 130 8.32 6.69 2.44
CA ILE A 130 9.58 6.44 1.70
C ILE A 130 10.62 7.57 1.86
N GLY A 131 10.29 8.65 2.58
CA GLY A 131 11.22 9.68 3.01
C GLY A 131 11.84 10.46 1.84
N SER A 132 13.18 10.58 1.81
CA SER A 132 13.89 11.38 0.80
C SER A 132 13.70 10.87 -0.62
N ARG A 133 13.35 9.59 -0.81
CA ARG A 133 13.02 9.04 -2.15
C ARG A 133 11.73 9.63 -2.71
N GLY A 134 10.78 10.00 -1.86
CA GLY A 134 9.55 10.68 -2.27
C GLY A 134 9.79 12.02 -2.96
N LEU A 135 10.98 12.62 -2.80
CA LEU A 135 11.34 13.87 -3.49
C LEU A 135 11.32 13.73 -5.02
N ILE A 136 11.56 12.53 -5.56
CA ILE A 136 11.48 12.24 -7.00
C ILE A 136 10.06 12.51 -7.55
N LEU A 137 9.05 12.40 -6.69
CA LEU A 137 7.63 12.61 -7.00
C LEU A 137 7.16 14.03 -6.69
N LYS A 138 8.04 14.95 -6.29
CA LYS A 138 7.67 16.27 -5.78
C LYS A 138 6.70 17.02 -6.69
N GLU A 139 7.02 17.12 -7.96
CA GLU A 139 6.21 17.88 -8.93
C GLU A 139 4.86 17.21 -9.19
N ASP A 140 4.81 15.87 -9.20
CA ASP A 140 3.55 15.12 -9.36
C ASP A 140 2.66 15.27 -8.12
N VAL A 141 3.26 15.20 -6.92
CA VAL A 141 2.56 15.39 -5.63
C VAL A 141 1.95 16.79 -5.52
N ILE A 142 2.69 17.83 -5.92
CA ILE A 142 2.18 19.22 -5.92
C ILE A 142 1.02 19.36 -6.92
N ARG A 143 1.13 18.72 -8.08
CA ARG A 143 0.09 18.74 -9.12
C ARG A 143 -1.19 18.01 -8.70
N ALA A 144 -1.06 16.92 -7.94
CA ALA A 144 -2.18 16.14 -7.42
C ALA A 144 -2.96 16.83 -6.30
N LYS A 145 -2.56 18.03 -5.86
CA LYS A 145 -3.14 18.73 -4.71
C LYS A 145 -4.63 19.05 -4.91
N PRO A 146 -5.51 18.52 -4.03
CA PRO A 146 -6.92 18.84 -4.11
C PRO A 146 -7.20 20.34 -3.91
N SER A 147 -8.20 20.86 -4.61
CA SER A 147 -8.65 22.24 -4.47
C SER A 147 -9.18 22.52 -3.06
N ILE A 148 -9.16 23.79 -2.63
CA ILE A 148 -9.65 24.20 -1.29
C ILE A 148 -11.13 23.82 -1.10
N LEU A 149 -11.94 23.96 -2.16
CA LEU A 149 -13.36 23.62 -2.16
C LEU A 149 -13.61 22.11 -2.08
N GLY A 150 -12.61 21.28 -2.41
CA GLY A 150 -12.67 19.82 -2.26
C GLY A 150 -12.62 19.33 -0.81
N ALA A 151 -12.40 20.22 0.17
CA ALA A 151 -12.20 19.87 1.58
C ALA A 151 -13.47 19.40 2.34
N LEU A 152 -14.63 19.32 1.66
CA LEU A 152 -15.82 18.63 2.18
C LEU A 152 -15.69 17.11 2.12
N ASN A 153 -14.84 16.59 1.24
CA ASN A 153 -14.46 15.18 1.23
C ASN A 153 -13.30 14.95 2.22
N PRO A 154 -13.43 14.03 3.19
CA PRO A 154 -12.41 13.83 4.23
C PRO A 154 -11.08 13.36 3.65
N HIS A 155 -11.08 12.49 2.65
CA HIS A 155 -9.87 12.01 1.99
C HIS A 155 -9.15 13.11 1.21
N LYS A 156 -9.90 13.94 0.46
CA LYS A 156 -9.31 15.11 -0.23
C LYS A 156 -8.73 16.13 0.76
N LYS A 157 -9.37 16.30 1.92
CA LYS A 157 -8.84 17.13 3.01
C LYS A 157 -7.54 16.54 3.56
N ALA A 158 -7.49 15.24 3.84
CA ALA A 158 -6.30 14.54 4.32
C ALA A 158 -5.15 14.61 3.30
N ALA A 159 -5.41 14.27 2.04
CA ALA A 159 -4.46 14.40 0.94
C ALA A 159 -3.85 15.81 0.86
N ARG A 160 -4.69 16.86 0.93
CA ARG A 160 -4.21 18.25 0.94
C ARG A 160 -3.32 18.57 2.14
N GLN A 161 -3.63 18.05 3.32
CA GLN A 161 -2.82 18.22 4.52
C GLN A 161 -1.45 17.53 4.38
N ILE A 162 -1.42 16.29 3.87
CA ILE A 162 -0.19 15.53 3.62
C ILE A 162 0.69 16.28 2.62
N ILE A 163 0.12 16.72 1.48
CA ILE A 163 0.86 17.48 0.46
C ILE A 163 1.45 18.77 1.05
N THR A 164 0.67 19.51 1.83
CA THR A 164 1.15 20.76 2.46
C THR A 164 2.28 20.49 3.45
N MET A 165 2.27 19.36 4.15
CA MET A 165 3.36 18.94 5.03
C MET A 165 4.60 18.55 4.22
N LEU A 166 4.44 17.77 3.14
CA LEU A 166 5.54 17.36 2.26
C LEU A 166 6.22 18.56 1.59
N GLU A 167 5.44 19.51 1.06
CA GLU A 167 5.94 20.78 0.50
C GLU A 167 6.86 21.51 1.49
N LYS A 168 6.41 21.68 2.75
CA LYS A 168 7.21 22.32 3.80
C LYS A 168 8.49 21.55 4.12
N ARG A 169 8.44 20.22 4.06
CA ARG A 169 9.60 19.34 4.33
C ARG A 169 10.64 19.44 3.22
N TRP A 170 10.22 19.52 1.95
CA TRP A 170 11.12 19.59 0.79
C TRP A 170 11.68 20.98 0.47
N HIS A 171 11.19 22.02 1.13
CA HIS A 171 11.71 23.39 1.03
C HIS A 171 12.67 23.78 2.16
N ARG A 172 12.92 22.87 3.12
CA ARG A 172 13.97 23.00 4.13
C ARG A 172 15.26 22.39 3.61
#